data_AF-A0A0T0MDS0-F1
#
_entry.id   AF-A0A0T0MDS0-F1
#
_cell.length_a   1.000
_cell.length_b   1.000
_cell.length_c   1.000
_cell.angle_alpha   90.00
_cell.angle_beta   90.00
_cell.angle_gamma   90.00
#
_symmetry.space_group_name_H-M   'P 1'
#
loop_
_entity.id
_entity.type
_entity.pdbx_description
1 polymer ?
#
loop_
_entity_poly.entity_id
_entity_poly.type
_entity_poly.pdbx_seq_one_letter_code
_entity_poly.pdbx_strand_id
1 'polypeptide(L)' 'MHPQGALMAAIHPSPASRDRIRHLAGTIKWAPAPVWGESAGEHKRFVAYLAGSMLAWAVAGLVLAALIGTALGLVV' A
#
# COMPACT_ATOMS: atom_id res chain seq x y z
N MET A 1 -44.58 -4.67 10.98
CA MET A 1 -43.32 -4.54 11.77
C MET A 1 -42.33 -5.55 11.21
N HIS A 2 -41.16 -5.03 10.79
CA HIS A 2 -39.98 -5.69 10.16
C HIS A 2 -40.19 -6.32 8.76
N PRO A 3 -39.21 -6.23 7.84
CA PRO A 3 -37.79 -6.49 8.10
C PRO A 3 -36.78 -5.42 7.65
N GLN A 4 -35.75 -5.30 8.48
CA GLN A 4 -34.46 -4.65 8.26
C GLN A 4 -33.65 -5.45 7.22
N GLY A 5 -33.99 -5.35 5.94
CA GLY A 5 -33.30 -6.06 4.86
C GLY A 5 -32.46 -5.20 3.91
N ALA A 6 -32.34 -3.88 4.17
CA ALA A 6 -31.82 -2.91 3.21
C ALA A 6 -30.32 -2.55 3.37
N LEU A 7 -29.54 -3.32 4.12
CA LEU A 7 -28.11 -3.04 4.37
C LEU A 7 -27.16 -4.16 3.97
N MET A 8 -27.61 -5.12 3.17
CA MET A 8 -26.68 -5.83 2.28
C MET A 8 -26.53 -4.92 1.07
N ALA A 9 -25.61 -3.96 1.16
CA ALA A 9 -25.14 -3.19 0.02
C ALA A 9 -24.73 -4.19 -1.05
N ALA A 10 -25.63 -4.42 -2.01
CA ALA A 10 -25.33 -5.24 -3.15
C ALA A 10 -24.16 -4.54 -3.84
N ILE A 11 -22.97 -5.12 -3.68
CA ILE A 11 -21.81 -4.81 -4.51
C ILE A 11 -22.16 -5.36 -5.88
N HIS A 12 -23.14 -4.74 -6.55
CA HIS A 12 -23.38 -4.97 -7.94
C HIS A 12 -22.11 -4.45 -8.63
N PRO A 13 -21.36 -5.31 -9.34
CA PRO A 13 -20.32 -4.84 -10.21
C PRO A 13 -21.01 -3.95 -11.24
N SER A 14 -20.97 -2.64 -10.98
CA SER A 14 -21.59 -1.66 -11.86
C SER A 14 -21.05 -1.91 -13.26
N PRO A 15 -21.89 -1.92 -14.31
CA PRO A 15 -21.41 -1.99 -15.68
C PRO A 15 -20.36 -0.91 -15.95
N ALA A 16 -20.46 0.25 -15.26
CA ALA A 16 -19.45 1.30 -15.29
C ALA A 16 -18.07 0.87 -14.76
N SER A 17 -18.00 -0.06 -13.79
CA SER A 17 -16.72 -0.61 -13.31
C SER A 17 -16.09 -1.54 -14.36
N ARG A 18 -16.90 -2.36 -15.05
CA ARG A 18 -16.42 -3.20 -16.16
C ARG A 18 -15.94 -2.37 -17.34
N ASP A 19 -16.63 -1.28 -17.65
CA ASP A 19 -16.23 -0.37 -18.73
C ASP A 19 -14.97 0.42 -18.38
N ARG A 20 -14.80 0.87 -17.12
CA ARG A 20 -13.55 1.47 -16.64
C ARG A 20 -12.39 0.49 -16.70
N ILE A 21 -12.59 -0.76 -16.27
CA ILE A 21 -11.56 -1.81 -16.33
C ILE A 21 -11.20 -2.11 -17.79
N ARG A 22 -12.18 -2.20 -18.69
CA ARG A 22 -11.94 -2.44 -20.11
C ARG A 22 -11.21 -1.28 -20.77
N HIS A 23 -11.54 -0.04 -20.38
CA HIS A 23 -10.85 1.15 -20.87
C HIS A 23 -9.41 1.21 -20.36
N LEU A 24 -9.19 0.97 -19.05
CA LEU A 24 -7.85 0.84 -18.48
C LEU A 24 -7.05 -0.28 -19.14
N ALA A 25 -7.64 -1.46 -19.33
CA ALA A 25 -6.97 -2.59 -19.98
C ALA A 25 -6.64 -2.26 -21.44
N GLY A 26 -7.51 -1.52 -22.14
CA GLY A 26 -7.22 -0.96 -23.46
C GLY A 26 -6.04 0.01 -23.43
N THR A 27 -6.03 0.96 -22.49
CA THR A 27 -4.94 1.91 -22.32
C THR A 27 -3.62 1.22 -21.96
N ILE A 28 -3.65 0.21 -21.08
CA ILE A 28 -2.47 -0.57 -20.67
C ILE A 28 -1.98 -1.46 -21.81
N LYS A 29 -2.88 -2.04 -22.61
CA LYS A 29 -2.52 -2.86 -23.78
C LYS A 29 -1.70 -2.07 -24.80
N TRP A 30 -2.01 -0.78 -24.96
CA TRP A 30 -1.31 0.13 -25.87
C TRP A 30 -0.21 0.93 -25.18
N ALA A 31 -0.10 0.86 -23.86
CA ALA A 31 1.05 1.37 -23.15
C ALA A 31 2.27 0.53 -23.59
N PRO A 32 3.36 1.16 -24.07
CA PRO A 32 4.59 0.43 -24.32
C PRO A 32 4.91 -0.39 -23.08
N ALA A 33 5.13 -1.70 -23.26
CA ALA A 33 5.37 -2.63 -22.17
C ALA A 33 6.32 -1.95 -21.17
N PRO A 34 5.94 -1.80 -19.88
CA PRO A 34 6.78 -1.11 -18.92
C PRO A 34 8.12 -1.82 -18.93
N VAL A 35 9.10 -1.18 -19.56
CA VAL A 35 10.49 -1.62 -19.56
C VAL A 35 10.98 -1.38 -18.15
N TRP A 36 10.78 -2.38 -17.29
CA TRP A 36 11.52 -2.50 -16.06
C TRP A 36 12.99 -2.43 -16.45
N GLY A 37 13.64 -1.32 -16.05
CA GLY A 37 14.98 -0.93 -16.49
C GLY A 37 16.02 -2.05 -16.34
N GLU A 38 17.08 -1.92 -17.13
CA GLU A 38 18.15 -2.90 -17.35
C GLU A 38 18.59 -3.67 -16.09
N SER A 39 18.21 -4.94 -16.04
CA SER A 39 18.65 -5.96 -15.08
C SER A 39 17.87 -6.09 -13.76
N ALA A 40 17.64 -7.36 -13.39
CA ALA A 40 17.11 -7.75 -12.09
C ALA A 40 18.02 -7.36 -10.90
N GLY A 41 19.26 -6.93 -11.16
CA GLY A 41 20.22 -6.51 -10.14
C GLY A 41 19.86 -5.16 -9.51
N GLU A 42 19.46 -4.18 -10.33
CA GLU A 42 19.02 -2.86 -9.85
C GLU A 42 17.73 -2.96 -9.05
N HIS A 43 16.79 -3.79 -9.53
CA HIS A 43 15.55 -4.08 -8.81
C HIS A 43 15.80 -4.63 -7.40
N LYS A 44 16.73 -5.59 -7.26
CA LYS A 44 17.09 -6.13 -5.93
C LYS A 44 17.70 -5.07 -5.02
N ARG A 45 18.59 -4.21 -5.55
CA ARG A 45 19.20 -3.12 -4.78
C ARG A 45 18.15 -2.12 -4.31
N PHE A 46 17.21 -1.76 -5.19
CA PHE A 46 16.12 -0.86 -4.86
C PHE A 46 15.20 -1.46 -3.79
N VAL A 47 14.78 -2.72 -3.95
CA VAL A 47 13.93 -3.41 -2.96
C VAL A 47 14.64 -3.55 -1.61
N ALA A 48 15.93 -3.90 -1.62
CA ALA A 48 16.72 -3.99 -0.40
C ALA A 48 16.87 -2.63 0.30
N TYR A 49 17.13 -1.57 -0.46
CA TYR A 49 17.18 -0.20 0.06
C TYR A 49 15.83 0.22 0.66
N LEU A 50 14.74 -0.03 -0.05
CA LEU A 50 13.40 0.34 0.40
C LEU A 50 13.01 -0.41 1.68
N ALA A 51 13.18 -1.73 1.69
CA ALA A 51 12.89 -2.55 2.85
C ALA A 51 13.77 -2.18 4.05
N GLY A 52 15.07 -1.95 3.82
CA GLY A 52 16.00 -1.50 4.83
C GLY A 52 15.65 -0.11 5.39
N SER A 53 15.25 0.82 4.53
CA SER A 53 14.83 2.16 4.93
C SER A 53 13.56 2.14 5.78
N MET A 54 12.53 1.39 5.35
CA MET A 54 11.30 1.22 6.14
C MET A 54 11.59 0.60 7.51
N LEU A 55 12.45 -0.43 7.55
CA LEU A 55 12.85 -1.06 8.81
C LEU A 55 13.62 -0.11 9.71
N ALA A 56 14.55 0.67 9.15
CA ALA A 56 15.33 1.66 9.90
C ALA A 56 14.42 2.71 10.54
N TRP A 57 13.42 3.22 9.79
CA TRP A 57 12.46 4.18 10.32
C TRP A 57 11.55 3.58 11.39
N ALA A 58 11.12 2.33 11.24
CA ALA A 58 10.34 1.63 12.26
C ALA A 58 11.15 1.48 13.57
N VAL A 59 12.40 1.02 13.47
CA VAL A 59 13.30 0.88 14.62
C VAL A 59 13.58 2.24 15.26
N ALA A 60 13.85 3.28 14.47
CA ALA A 60 14.08 4.63 14.98
C ALA A 60 12.86 5.16 15.76
N GLY A 61 11.65 4.92 15.27
CA GLY A 61 10.41 5.27 15.98
C GLY A 61 10.27 4.54 17.31
N LEU A 62 10.57 3.24 17.35
CA LEU A 62 10.56 2.44 18.58
C LEU A 62 11.59 2.91 19.59
N VAL A 63 12.82 3.22 19.14
CA VAL A 63 13.88 3.77 19.99
C VAL A 63 13.44 5.11 20.57
N LEU A 64 12.89 6.01 19.75
CA LEU A 64 12.43 7.30 20.23
C LEU A 64 11.29 7.17 21.25
N ALA A 65 10.33 6.28 21.00
CA ALA A 65 9.24 5.99 21.94
C ALA A 65 9.78 5.42 23.27
N ALA A 66 10.76 4.52 23.22
CA ALA A 66 11.40 3.97 24.40
C ALA A 66 12.15 5.05 25.20
N LEU A 67 12.89 5.94 24.52
CA LEU A 67 13.58 7.05 25.16
C LEU A 67 12.61 8.01 25.86
N ILE A 68 11.49 8.34 25.21
CA ILE A 68 10.44 9.17 25.81
C ILE A 68 9.83 8.47 27.03
N GLY A 69 9.48 7.19 26.93
CA GLY A 69 8.94 6.43 28.06
C GLY A 69 9.92 6.37 29.24
N THR A 70 11.21 6.19 28.96
CA THR A 70 12.27 6.21 29.98
C THR A 70 12.38 7.59 30.63
N ALA A 71 12.37 8.67 29.83
CA ALA A 71 12.44 10.03 30.35
C ALA A 71 11.22 10.37 31.22
N LEU A 72 10.01 10.00 30.81
CA LEU A 72 8.80 10.20 31.61
C LEU A 72 8.81 9.38 32.90
N GLY A 73 9.29 8.13 32.86
CA GLY A 73 9.44 7.29 34.04
C GLY A 73 10.53 7.74 35.01
N LEU A 74 11.44 8.62 34.58
CA LEU A 74 12.44 9.28 35.45
C LEU A 74 11.93 10.62 36.03
N VAL A 75 10.89 11.20 35.44
CA VAL A 75 10.30 12.50 35.85
C VAL A 75 9.13 12.33 36.82
N VAL A 76 8.40 11.21 36.74
CA VAL A 76 7.39 10.78 37.72
C VAL A 76 8.05 10.17 38.95
#